data_AF-A0A3A3FJH1-F1
#
_entry.id   AF-A0A3A3FJH1-F1
#
_cell.length_a   1.000
_cell.length_b   1.000
_cell.length_c   1.000
_cell.angle_alpha   90.00
_cell.angle_beta   90.00
_cell.angle_gamma   90.00
#
_symmetry.space_group_name_H-M   'P 1'
#
loop_
_entity.id
_entity.type
_entity.pdbx_description
1 polymer ?
#
loop_
_entity_poly.entity_id
_entity_poly.type
_entity_poly.pdbx_seq_one_letter_code
_entity_poly.pdbx_strand_id
1 'polypeptide(L)'
;MSFKGTAMPHNFRNKAGAVLAVFASLAAASIQAEPNMDMGRKLFNQTAVPACAVCHALDHAGAQGAIGPNLDELRPDASRVEKALRNGIGQMPAFKGLSEEQIGTLAKYVATATGASK
;
A
#
# COMPACT_ATOMS: atom_id res chain seq x y z
N MET A 1 51.40 6.26 19.39
CA MET A 1 51.75 7.51 20.10
C MET A 1 52.22 8.56 19.12
N SER A 2 51.57 9.72 19.08
CA SER A 2 52.18 11.06 19.21
C SER A 2 51.35 12.10 18.47
N PHE A 3 50.49 12.74 19.25
CA PHE A 3 50.03 14.10 19.01
C PHE A 3 51.24 15.04 18.87
N LYS A 4 51.18 15.96 17.92
CA LYS A 4 51.95 17.20 17.95
C LYS A 4 51.02 18.34 17.55
N GLY A 5 50.48 18.99 18.57
CA GLY A 5 49.73 20.23 18.42
C GLY A 5 50.66 21.43 18.30
N THR A 6 50.07 22.56 17.90
CA THR A 6 50.60 23.90 18.16
C THR A 6 49.44 24.80 18.60
N ALA A 7 49.52 25.17 19.88
CA ALA A 7 49.12 26.41 20.57
C ALA A 7 48.92 27.64 19.65
N MET A 8 48.16 28.71 19.94
CA MET A 8 47.60 29.40 21.14
C MET A 8 46.80 30.63 20.58
N PRO A 9 46.29 31.64 21.34
CA PRO A 9 45.75 31.68 22.70
C PRO A 9 44.38 32.43 22.82
N HIS A 10 43.68 32.10 23.90
CA HIS A 10 42.87 32.92 24.83
C HIS A 10 42.23 34.28 24.45
N ASN A 11 40.89 34.24 24.41
CA ASN A 11 39.96 34.83 25.40
C ASN A 11 39.44 36.27 25.18
N PHE A 12 38.16 36.39 24.79
CA PHE A 12 37.31 37.53 25.15
C PHE A 12 35.83 37.10 25.32
N ARG A 13 35.50 36.74 26.57
CA ARG A 13 34.30 37.11 27.37
C ARG A 13 32.96 37.49 26.67
N ASN A 14 31.88 36.94 27.23
CA ASN A 14 30.47 37.43 27.31
C ASN A 14 29.57 37.13 26.09
N LYS A 15 28.34 36.60 26.19
CA LYS A 15 27.32 36.64 27.26
C LYS A 15 26.46 35.36 27.27
N ALA A 16 26.04 34.96 28.47
CA ALA A 16 24.90 34.08 28.67
C ALA A 16 23.59 34.84 28.31
N GLY A 17 22.64 34.13 27.72
CA GLY A 17 21.24 34.54 27.67
C GLY A 17 20.60 34.45 26.28
N ALA A 18 19.92 33.34 26.02
CA ALA A 18 18.52 33.32 25.57
C ALA A 18 18.13 31.88 25.22
N VAL A 19 17.29 31.31 26.07
CA VAL A 19 16.53 30.09 25.80
C VAL A 19 15.63 30.38 24.59
N LEU A 20 15.88 29.74 23.45
CA LEU A 20 14.85 29.51 22.45
C LEU A 20 14.61 28.01 22.38
N ALA A 21 13.55 27.58 23.05
CA ALA A 21 12.95 26.27 22.86
C ALA A 21 12.50 26.16 21.39
N VAL A 22 13.28 25.45 20.58
CA VAL A 22 12.87 25.05 19.24
C VAL A 22 11.85 23.93 19.42
N PHE A 23 10.56 24.27 19.39
CA PHE A 23 9.48 23.31 19.19
C PHE A 23 9.63 22.73 17.77
N ALA A 24 10.30 21.59 17.66
CA ALA A 24 10.33 20.78 16.45
C ALA A 24 8.96 20.13 16.29
N SER A 25 8.05 20.79 15.58
CA SER A 25 6.78 20.22 15.15
C SER A 25 7.04 19.03 14.24
N LEU A 26 6.90 17.83 14.78
CA LEU A 26 6.98 16.58 14.04
C LEU A 26 5.70 16.43 13.21
N ALA A 27 5.74 16.90 11.96
CA ALA A 27 4.71 16.59 10.99
C ALA A 27 4.81 15.08 10.69
N ALA A 28 3.90 14.29 11.27
CA ALA A 28 3.69 12.90 10.89
C ALA A 28 3.11 12.86 9.47
N ALA A 29 4.00 12.91 8.47
CA ALA A 29 3.63 12.58 7.11
C ALA A 29 3.22 11.10 7.10
N SER A 30 1.94 10.85 6.88
CA SER A 30 1.40 9.51 6.63
C SER A 30 2.09 8.95 5.39
N ILE A 31 3.09 8.08 5.58
CA ILE A 31 3.60 7.23 4.50
C ILE A 31 2.46 6.26 4.16
N GLN A 32 1.57 6.66 3.24
CA GLN A 32 0.63 5.73 2.65
C GLN A 32 1.46 4.77 1.80
N ALA A 33 1.53 3.50 2.21
CA ALA A 33 2.17 2.48 1.42
C ALA A 33 1.44 2.35 0.08
N GLU A 34 2.13 2.66 -1.01
CA GLU A 34 1.61 2.53 -2.36
C GLU A 34 1.10 1.10 -2.62
N PRO A 35 -0.01 0.93 -3.36
CA PRO A 35 -0.54 -0.38 -3.70
C PRO A 35 0.49 -1.17 -4.53
N ASN A 36 0.82 -2.38 -4.09
CA ASN A 36 1.71 -3.28 -4.81
C ASN A 36 0.97 -3.91 -6.02
N MET A 37 0.97 -3.18 -7.15
CA MET A 37 0.21 -3.55 -8.35
C MET A 37 0.70 -4.86 -8.99
N ASP A 38 1.99 -5.18 -8.91
CA ASP A 38 2.53 -6.42 -9.47
C ASP A 38 2.11 -7.65 -8.65
N MET A 39 2.20 -7.56 -7.31
CA MET A 39 1.71 -8.62 -6.44
C MET A 39 0.20 -8.77 -6.56
N GLY A 40 -0.55 -7.67 -6.62
CA GLY A 40 -1.99 -7.68 -6.84
C GLY A 40 -2.40 -8.38 -8.14
N ARG A 41 -1.73 -8.04 -9.25
CA ARG A 41 -1.93 -8.71 -10.55
C ARG A 41 -1.60 -10.19 -10.49
N LYS A 42 -0.53 -10.58 -9.79
CA LYS A 42 -0.18 -11.99 -9.58
C LYS A 42 -1.24 -12.73 -8.77
N LEU A 43 -1.74 -12.13 -7.68
CA LEU A 43 -2.82 -12.69 -6.88
C LEU A 43 -4.07 -12.91 -7.74
N PHE A 44 -4.43 -11.91 -8.56
CA PHE A 44 -5.58 -11.94 -9.44
C PHE A 44 -5.50 -13.04 -10.51
N ASN A 45 -4.34 -13.20 -11.15
CA ASN A 45 -4.15 -14.11 -12.28
C ASN A 45 -3.73 -15.53 -11.89
N GLN A 46 -3.10 -15.74 -10.73
CA GLN A 46 -2.37 -16.98 -10.46
C GLN A 46 -2.55 -17.54 -9.05
N THR A 47 -2.48 -16.70 -8.01
CA THR A 47 -2.42 -17.21 -6.62
C THR A 47 -3.80 -17.49 -6.03
N ALA A 48 -4.80 -16.66 -6.35
CA ALA A 48 -6.17 -16.94 -5.94
C ALA A 48 -6.66 -18.21 -6.64
N VAL A 49 -7.34 -19.10 -5.90
CA VAL A 49 -7.89 -20.34 -6.45
C VAL A 49 -9.38 -20.41 -6.15
N PRO A 50 -10.26 -20.34 -7.18
CA PRO A 50 -9.94 -20.15 -8.61
C PRO A 50 -9.35 -18.76 -8.89
N ALA A 51 -8.54 -18.63 -9.94
CA ALA A 51 -7.98 -17.34 -10.34
C ALA A 51 -9.11 -16.38 -10.72
N CYS A 52 -9.04 -15.13 -10.26
CA CYS A 52 -10.07 -14.13 -10.46
C CYS A 52 -10.33 -13.88 -11.96
N ALA A 53 -9.24 -13.90 -12.76
CA ALA A 53 -9.25 -13.72 -14.20
C ALA A 53 -10.07 -14.75 -14.98
N VAL A 54 -10.32 -15.93 -14.42
CA VAL A 54 -11.17 -16.95 -15.05
C VAL A 54 -12.62 -16.48 -15.12
N CYS A 55 -13.07 -15.74 -14.10
CA CYS A 55 -14.46 -15.32 -13.99
C CYS A 55 -14.68 -13.86 -14.39
N HIS A 56 -13.71 -12.98 -14.12
CA HIS A 56 -13.88 -11.54 -14.25
C HIS A 56 -13.02 -10.94 -15.36
N ALA A 57 -13.57 -9.95 -16.06
CA ALA A 57 -12.80 -9.03 -16.89
C ALA A 57 -12.14 -7.95 -16.03
N LEU A 58 -10.88 -7.66 -16.35
CA LEU A 58 -10.08 -6.59 -15.76
C LEU A 58 -8.91 -6.27 -16.70
N ASP A 59 -8.98 -5.14 -17.41
CA ASP A 59 -8.05 -4.74 -18.46
C ASP A 59 -6.60 -4.70 -17.96
N HIS A 60 -6.37 -4.13 -16.77
CA HIS A 60 -5.04 -4.06 -16.17
C HIS A 60 -4.41 -5.45 -15.91
N ALA A 61 -5.25 -6.48 -15.68
CA ALA A 61 -4.79 -7.85 -15.53
C ALA A 61 -4.68 -8.61 -16.87
N GLY A 62 -5.15 -8.03 -17.98
CA GLY A 62 -5.33 -8.69 -19.27
C GLY A 62 -6.44 -9.75 -19.26
N ALA A 63 -7.37 -9.66 -18.30
CA ALA A 63 -8.39 -10.67 -18.08
C ALA A 63 -9.70 -10.32 -18.80
N GLN A 64 -10.36 -11.34 -19.36
CA GLN A 64 -11.57 -11.21 -20.17
C GLN A 64 -12.69 -12.16 -19.69
N GLY A 65 -12.67 -12.55 -18.41
CA GLY A 65 -13.67 -13.45 -17.86
C GLY A 65 -15.08 -12.85 -17.93
N ALA A 66 -16.08 -13.68 -18.22
CA ALA A 66 -17.47 -13.25 -18.45
C ALA A 66 -18.50 -13.96 -17.54
N ILE A 67 -18.03 -14.70 -16.52
CA ILE A 67 -18.91 -15.39 -15.55
C ILE A 67 -19.35 -14.41 -14.47
N GLY A 68 -18.39 -13.65 -13.94
CA GLY A 68 -18.63 -12.54 -13.03
C GLY A 68 -18.77 -11.22 -13.78
N PRO A 69 -19.15 -10.13 -13.08
CA PRO A 69 -19.19 -8.79 -13.65
C PRO A 69 -17.81 -8.34 -14.16
N ASN A 70 -17.83 -7.51 -15.20
CA ASN A 70 -16.66 -6.74 -15.63
C ASN A 70 -16.26 -5.76 -14.51
N LEU A 71 -15.02 -5.88 -14.02
CA LEU A 71 -14.54 -5.08 -12.90
C LEU A 71 -14.21 -3.64 -13.33
N ASP A 72 -13.81 -3.42 -14.58
CA ASP A 72 -13.56 -2.07 -15.11
C ASP A 72 -14.83 -1.23 -15.16
N GLU A 73 -15.98 -1.88 -15.39
CA GLU A 73 -17.31 -1.24 -15.33
C GLU A 73 -17.81 -1.11 -13.89
N LEU A 74 -17.67 -2.18 -13.10
CA LEU A 74 -18.20 -2.23 -11.74
C LEU A 74 -17.47 -1.29 -10.78
N ARG A 75 -16.17 -1.07 -11.00
CA ARG A 75 -15.29 -0.18 -10.21
C ARG A 75 -15.47 -0.32 -8.69
N PRO A 76 -15.36 -1.53 -8.13
CA PRO A 76 -15.57 -1.72 -6.70
C PRO A 76 -14.42 -1.10 -5.89
N ASP A 77 -14.75 -0.49 -4.74
CA ASP A 77 -13.74 -0.10 -3.76
C ASP A 77 -13.12 -1.32 -3.07
N ALA A 78 -11.98 -1.10 -2.39
CA ALA A 78 -11.25 -2.17 -1.72
C ALA A 78 -12.11 -2.87 -0.65
N SER A 79 -12.90 -2.13 0.13
CA SER A 79 -13.73 -2.73 1.20
C SER A 79 -14.75 -3.71 0.64
N ARG A 80 -15.38 -3.37 -0.49
CA ARG A 80 -16.30 -4.26 -1.19
C ARG A 80 -15.60 -5.50 -1.71
N VAL A 81 -14.40 -5.36 -2.28
CA VAL A 81 -13.61 -6.51 -2.75
C VAL A 81 -13.21 -7.42 -1.58
N GLU A 82 -12.75 -6.88 -0.46
CA GLU A 82 -12.41 -7.67 0.74
C GLU A 82 -13.60 -8.47 1.25
N LYS A 83 -14.78 -7.84 1.35
CA LYS A 83 -16.01 -8.53 1.79
C LYS A 83 -16.38 -9.67 0.84
N ALA A 84 -16.28 -9.46 -0.47
CA ALA A 84 -16.54 -10.51 -1.46
C ALA A 84 -15.53 -11.65 -1.35
N LEU A 85 -14.23 -11.35 -1.19
CA LEU A 85 -13.19 -12.37 -1.02
C LEU A 85 -13.39 -13.21 0.25
N ARG A 86 -13.83 -12.59 1.35
CA ARG A 86 -14.01 -13.26 2.64
C ARG A 86 -15.27 -14.12 2.71
N ASN A 87 -16.36 -13.59 2.17
CA ASN A 87 -17.68 -14.17 2.39
C ASN A 87 -18.22 -14.91 1.16
N GLY A 88 -17.63 -14.68 -0.02
CA GLY A 88 -18.25 -15.02 -1.28
C GLY A 88 -19.47 -14.15 -1.59
N ILE A 89 -19.96 -14.25 -2.82
CA ILE A 89 -21.21 -13.62 -3.25
C ILE A 89 -21.79 -14.35 -4.47
N GLY A 90 -22.99 -14.91 -4.32
CA GLY A 90 -23.62 -15.70 -5.38
C GLY A 90 -22.75 -16.91 -5.77
N GLN A 91 -22.33 -16.96 -7.03
CA GLN A 91 -21.44 -18.02 -7.55
C GLN A 91 -19.96 -17.79 -7.21
N MET A 92 -19.58 -16.59 -6.76
CA MET A 92 -18.21 -16.30 -6.36
C MET A 92 -17.94 -16.93 -4.98
N PRO A 93 -16.98 -17.88 -4.86
CA PRO A 93 -16.69 -18.53 -3.58
C PRO A 93 -15.96 -17.60 -2.61
N ALA A 94 -15.98 -17.97 -1.33
CA ALA A 94 -15.08 -17.39 -0.33
C ALA A 94 -13.66 -17.96 -0.48
N PHE A 95 -12.63 -17.10 -0.37
CA PHE A 95 -11.23 -17.43 -0.55
C PHE A 95 -10.54 -17.73 0.78
N LYS A 96 -10.72 -18.95 1.29
CA LYS A 96 -10.14 -19.38 2.59
C LYS A 96 -8.61 -19.62 2.56
N GLY A 97 -8.01 -19.72 1.38
CA GLY A 97 -6.58 -19.98 1.20
C GLY A 97 -5.71 -18.73 1.10
N LEU A 98 -6.31 -17.54 1.07
CA LEU A 98 -5.57 -16.27 1.04
C LEU A 98 -5.33 -15.76 2.47
N SER A 99 -4.15 -15.22 2.72
CA SER A 99 -3.88 -14.49 3.96
C SER A 99 -4.58 -13.13 3.97
N GLU A 100 -4.73 -12.54 5.14
CA GLU A 100 -5.27 -11.18 5.33
C GLU A 100 -4.53 -10.13 4.49
N GLU A 101 -3.20 -10.24 4.43
CA GLU A 101 -2.35 -9.36 3.64
C GLU A 101 -2.59 -9.53 2.14
N GLN A 102 -2.75 -10.77 1.68
CA GLN A 102 -3.07 -11.05 0.28
C GLN A 102 -4.45 -10.54 -0.09
N ILE A 103 -5.45 -10.71 0.79
CA ILE A 103 -6.80 -10.15 0.60
C ILE A 103 -6.73 -8.63 0.47
N GLY A 104 -6.04 -7.94 1.38
CA GLY A 104 -5.87 -6.49 1.31
C GLY A 104 -5.11 -6.02 0.06
N THR A 105 -4.07 -6.76 -0.34
CA THR A 105 -3.28 -6.45 -1.55
C THR A 105 -4.13 -6.62 -2.81
N LEU A 106 -4.87 -7.72 -2.93
CA LEU A 106 -5.76 -7.99 -4.06
C LEU A 106 -6.91 -6.97 -4.13
N ALA A 107 -7.49 -6.61 -2.98
CA ALA A 107 -8.56 -5.64 -2.92
C ALA A 107 -8.13 -4.23 -3.34
N LYS A 108 -7.00 -3.75 -2.82
CA LYS A 108 -6.38 -2.49 -3.25
C LYS A 108 -6.05 -2.52 -4.73
N TYR A 109 -5.47 -3.61 -5.21
CA TYR A 109 -5.16 -3.78 -6.63
C TYR A 109 -6.38 -3.62 -7.52
N VAL A 110 -7.49 -4.30 -7.23
CA VAL A 110 -8.71 -4.18 -8.04
C VAL A 110 -9.27 -2.75 -7.98
N ALA A 111 -9.31 -2.13 -6.81
CA ALA A 111 -9.77 -0.75 -6.67
C ALA A 111 -8.88 0.25 -7.41
N THR A 112 -7.56 0.06 -7.41
CA THR A 112 -6.61 0.90 -8.15
C THR A 112 -6.67 0.67 -9.65
N ALA A 113 -6.69 -0.58 -10.09
CA ALA A 113 -6.78 -0.94 -11.50
C ALA A 113 -8.04 -0.38 -12.18
N THR A 114 -9.16 -0.33 -11.45
CA THR A 114 -10.45 0.16 -11.95
C THR A 114 -10.66 1.67 -11.70
N GLY A 115 -9.69 2.36 -11.10
CA GLY A 115 -9.76 3.78 -10.76
C GLY A 115 -10.81 4.12 -9.68
N ALA A 116 -11.12 3.18 -8.79
CA ALA A 116 -11.98 3.34 -7.62
C ALA A 116 -11.20 3.65 -6.32
N SER A 117 -9.89 3.89 -6.40
CA SER A 117 -9.06 4.25 -5.23
C SER A 117 -9.54 5.57 -4.62
N LYS A 118 -9.92 5.54 -3.34
CA LYS A 118 -10.15 6.71 -2.49
C LYS A 118 -9.21 6.65 -1.29
#